data_AF-A0A844TX59-F1
#
_entry.id   AF-A0A844TX59-F1
#
_cell.length_a   1.000
_cell.length_b   1.000
_cell.length_c   1.000
_cell.angle_alpha   90.00
_cell.angle_beta   90.00
_cell.angle_gamma   90.00
#
_symmetry.space_group_name_H-M   'P 1'
#
loop_
_entity.id
_entity.type
_entity.pdbx_description
1 polymer ?
#
loop_
_entity_poly.entity_id
_entity_poly.type
_entity_poly.pdbx_seq_one_letter_code
_entity_poly.pdbx_strand_id
1 'polypeptide(L)'
;MNKLNKLTVICLTLFLGIFAISCDNESVDPLLDNSKKVGKPVVYVNTDGVEDFFRENVVAKINAKGEMHFTLDAVKGEKKDVLTIMTKTFKQGNFPTNANRSTYLDRENNQYFSTIDIDRPTYITGFVTIDFINRSARVVSGSFDMRMIPVKPEGEDATVDPSIRSFQVKGTFENVPYEREESEYVDAQIDGAEFRNTNATLEENDTNYIVMGVGRDNVDQVLHFTFPKERAVVGEVIKMSEEGVDAYYFSEFGIKYTLDKEDKEDEAMLKDAQIEIEEVEKFIEKVDGTEVERTVLKGSFDMKLKGVDEEKRIIQVKYGTFKVSKK
;
A
#
# COMPACT_ATOMS: atom_id res chain seq x y z
N MET A 1 -20.52 13.81 67.03
CA MET A 1 -19.06 14.04 67.08
C MET A 1 -18.36 12.86 66.43
N ASN A 2 -17.42 13.18 65.56
CA ASN A 2 -16.31 12.38 65.03
C ASN A 2 -16.58 11.32 63.94
N LYS A 3 -16.26 11.78 62.72
CA LYS A 3 -15.73 11.06 61.55
C LYS A 3 -14.51 10.18 61.92
N LEU A 4 -14.15 9.29 60.98
CA LEU A 4 -13.08 8.26 60.97
C LEU A 4 -13.59 6.89 61.49
N ASN A 5 -13.57 5.77 60.76
CA ASN A 5 -12.72 5.35 59.65
C ASN A 5 -13.49 4.44 58.68
N LYS A 6 -13.74 4.94 57.46
CA LYS A 6 -13.93 4.12 56.26
C LYS A 6 -12.58 4.04 55.57
N LEU A 7 -11.67 3.16 56.03
CA LEU A 7 -10.39 2.98 55.36
C LEU A 7 -9.79 1.59 55.63
N THR A 8 -10.55 0.53 55.35
CA THR A 8 -10.00 -0.84 55.43
C THR A 8 -10.61 -1.86 54.48
N VAL A 9 -11.31 -1.42 53.41
CA VAL A 9 -11.88 -2.32 52.37
C VAL A 9 -11.63 -1.79 50.95
N ILE A 10 -10.57 -0.97 50.75
CA ILE A 10 -10.20 -0.44 49.42
C ILE A 10 -8.84 -1.00 48.94
N CYS A 11 -8.16 -1.84 49.74
CA CYS A 11 -6.85 -2.39 49.38
C CYS A 11 -6.85 -3.84 48.88
N LEU A 12 -8.02 -4.50 48.75
CA LEU A 12 -8.08 -5.89 48.29
C LEU A 12 -8.84 -6.12 46.96
N THR A 13 -9.35 -5.07 46.33
CA THR A 13 -10.01 -5.13 45.00
C THR A 13 -9.16 -4.56 43.87
N LEU A 14 -7.89 -4.23 44.13
CA LEU A 14 -6.96 -3.63 43.16
C LEU A 14 -5.99 -4.63 42.50
N PHE A 15 -6.14 -5.94 42.71
CA PHE A 15 -5.19 -6.95 42.20
C PHE A 15 -5.82 -8.09 41.36
N LEU A 16 -7.01 -7.88 40.79
CA LEU A 16 -7.64 -8.84 39.87
C LEU A 16 -7.97 -8.24 38.48
N GLY A 17 -7.30 -7.16 38.10
CA GLY A 17 -7.51 -6.46 36.82
C GLY A 17 -6.39 -6.62 35.78
N ILE A 18 -5.45 -7.55 35.97
CA ILE A 18 -4.38 -7.82 35.01
C ILE A 18 -4.54 -9.27 34.57
N PHE A 19 -5.44 -9.54 33.62
CA PHE A 19 -5.46 -10.70 32.70
C PHE A 19 -6.80 -10.69 31.94
N ALA A 20 -6.97 -9.72 31.05
CA ALA A 20 -7.83 -9.76 29.84
C ALA A 20 -7.99 -8.34 29.26
N ILE A 21 -6.94 -7.83 28.61
CA ILE A 21 -7.11 -6.88 27.51
C ILE A 21 -6.46 -7.56 26.31
N SER A 22 -7.28 -8.42 25.71
CA SER A 22 -7.10 -8.88 24.33
C SER A 22 -7.23 -7.69 23.39
N CYS A 23 -6.55 -7.79 22.26
CA CYS A 23 -6.37 -6.86 21.16
C CYS A 23 -7.58 -5.96 20.81
N ASP A 24 -7.24 -4.84 20.16
CA ASP A 24 -8.12 -3.89 19.46
C ASP A 24 -8.67 -2.72 20.28
N ASN A 25 -7.76 -1.79 20.57
CA ASN A 25 -7.93 -0.38 20.20
C ASN A 25 -6.70 0.39 20.66
N GLU A 26 -5.65 0.35 19.84
CA GLU A 26 -4.63 1.39 19.93
C GLU A 26 -5.29 2.68 19.42
N SER A 27 -5.30 3.73 20.26
CA SER A 27 -5.70 5.06 19.81
C SER A 27 -4.67 5.54 18.79
N VAL A 28 -4.97 5.34 17.51
CA VAL A 28 -4.18 5.91 16.42
C VAL A 28 -4.19 7.43 16.61
N ASP A 29 -3.00 8.02 16.68
CA ASP A 29 -2.82 9.46 16.85
C ASP A 29 -3.58 10.18 15.71
N PRO A 30 -4.54 11.08 16.01
CA PRO A 30 -5.30 11.84 15.00
C PRO A 30 -4.41 12.66 14.05
N LEU A 31 -3.12 12.84 14.38
CA LEU A 31 -2.13 13.46 13.50
C LEU A 31 -1.72 12.59 12.31
N LEU A 32 -1.87 11.26 12.39
CA LEU A 32 -1.45 10.30 11.36
C LEU A 32 -2.51 10.06 10.26
N ASP A 33 -3.77 10.42 10.51
CA ASP A 33 -4.89 10.22 9.56
C ASP A 33 -5.03 11.30 8.49
N ASN A 34 -4.26 12.39 8.57
CA ASN A 34 -4.31 13.45 7.58
C ASN A 34 -3.10 13.35 6.63
N SER A 35 -3.34 12.91 5.39
CA SER A 35 -2.35 12.88 4.30
C SER A 35 -1.58 14.20 4.12
N LYS A 36 -2.19 15.33 4.53
CA LYS A 36 -1.59 16.68 4.51
C LYS A 36 -0.50 16.95 5.56
N LYS A 37 -0.25 16.04 6.51
CA LYS A 37 0.70 16.27 7.63
C LYS A 37 1.96 15.41 7.59
N VAL A 38 2.09 14.50 6.64
CA VAL A 38 3.32 13.73 6.48
C VAL A 38 4.39 14.63 5.86
N GLY A 39 5.59 14.63 6.46
CA GLY A 39 6.73 15.42 5.96
C GLY A 39 7.12 15.02 4.53
N LYS A 40 7.92 15.86 3.86
CA LYS A 40 8.49 15.50 2.55
C LYS A 40 9.27 14.19 2.64
N PRO A 41 9.29 13.38 1.57
CA PRO A 41 10.12 12.18 1.54
C PRO A 41 11.58 12.55 1.75
N VAL A 42 12.27 11.72 2.53
CA VAL A 42 13.70 11.87 2.81
C VAL A 42 14.34 10.51 2.65
N VAL A 43 15.34 10.40 1.77
CA VAL A 43 16.16 9.20 1.66
C VAL A 43 17.62 9.58 1.79
N TYR A 44 18.31 8.88 2.68
CA TYR A 44 19.74 8.99 2.89
C TYR A 44 20.41 7.70 2.44
N VAL A 45 21.49 7.82 1.67
CA VAL A 45 22.24 6.68 1.14
C VAL A 45 23.72 6.90 1.42
N ASN A 46 24.40 5.87 1.91
CA ASN A 46 25.84 5.81 2.01
C ASN A 46 26.32 4.62 1.18
N THR A 47 27.03 4.92 0.09
CA THR A 47 27.61 3.92 -0.80
C THR A 47 29.12 3.97 -0.70
N ASP A 48 29.70 3.00 0.00
CA ASP A 48 31.16 2.89 0.22
C ASP A 48 31.81 4.19 0.72
N GLY A 49 31.14 4.88 1.66
CA GLY A 49 31.61 6.14 2.25
C GLY A 49 31.21 7.42 1.51
N VAL A 50 30.58 7.32 0.34
CA VAL A 50 29.95 8.45 -0.36
C VAL A 50 28.52 8.61 0.13
N GLU A 51 28.16 9.81 0.60
CA GLU A 51 26.84 10.12 1.15
C GLU A 51 26.00 10.91 0.14
N ASP A 52 24.78 10.43 -0.11
CA ASP A 52 23.79 11.06 -0.97
C ASP A 52 22.47 11.25 -0.22
N PHE A 53 21.72 12.26 -0.66
CA PHE A 53 20.49 12.66 0.01
C PHE A 53 19.42 13.07 -1.01
N PHE A 54 18.26 12.43 -0.93
CA PHE A 54 17.16 12.58 -1.88
C PHE A 54 15.90 13.10 -1.18
N ARG A 55 15.27 14.13 -1.77
CA ARG A 55 14.02 14.74 -1.27
C ARG A 55 12.90 14.80 -2.30
N GLU A 56 13.21 14.56 -3.56
CA GLU A 56 12.29 14.72 -4.68
C GLU A 56 12.40 13.49 -5.59
N ASN A 57 11.33 13.19 -6.32
CA ASN A 57 11.25 12.08 -7.28
C ASN A 57 11.52 10.69 -6.68
N VAL A 58 11.37 10.53 -5.37
CA VAL A 58 11.41 9.21 -4.71
C VAL A 58 9.98 8.75 -4.47
N VAL A 59 9.57 7.71 -5.19
CA VAL A 59 8.27 7.05 -5.02
C VAL A 59 8.49 5.55 -5.03
N ALA A 60 7.95 4.85 -4.03
CA ALA A 60 7.90 3.40 -4.01
C ALA A 60 6.72 2.91 -4.87
N LYS A 61 6.94 1.83 -5.61
CA LYS A 61 5.94 1.19 -6.45
C LYS A 61 5.61 -0.17 -5.86
N ILE A 62 4.32 -0.49 -5.82
CA ILE A 62 3.82 -1.78 -5.35
C ILE A 62 3.07 -2.44 -6.49
N ASN A 63 3.45 -3.65 -6.86
CA ASN A 63 2.75 -4.42 -7.88
C ASN A 63 1.63 -5.29 -7.29
N ALA A 64 0.80 -5.90 -8.13
CA ALA A 64 -0.35 -6.69 -7.69
C ALA A 64 0.06 -7.85 -6.78
N LYS A 65 1.30 -8.33 -6.91
CA LYS A 65 1.84 -9.37 -6.05
C LYS A 65 2.22 -8.89 -4.65
N GLY A 66 2.17 -7.59 -4.42
CA GLY A 66 2.64 -6.97 -3.21
C GLY A 66 4.13 -6.76 -3.15
N GLU A 67 4.84 -6.92 -4.26
CA GLU A 67 6.27 -6.65 -4.30
C GLU A 67 6.43 -5.13 -4.35
N MET A 68 7.18 -4.59 -3.39
CA MET A 68 7.54 -3.18 -3.39
C MET A 68 8.91 -3.03 -4.01
N HIS A 69 9.06 -2.05 -4.89
CA HIS A 69 10.36 -1.58 -5.34
C HIS A 69 10.44 -0.06 -5.26
N PHE A 70 11.62 0.47 -4.98
CA PHE A 70 11.87 1.90 -5.14
C PHE A 70 13.26 2.10 -5.74
N THR A 71 13.35 3.04 -6.68
CA THR A 71 14.56 3.30 -7.45
C THR A 71 15.09 4.68 -7.10
N LEU A 72 16.41 4.75 -6.88
CA LEU A 72 17.16 5.97 -6.71
C LEU A 72 18.11 6.12 -7.88
N ASP A 73 17.91 7.17 -8.67
CA ASP A 73 18.84 7.58 -9.70
C ASP A 73 19.89 8.55 -9.12
N ALA A 74 21.08 8.59 -9.71
CA ALA A 74 22.18 9.46 -9.32
C ALA A 74 22.70 9.22 -7.90
N VAL A 75 22.77 7.94 -7.49
CA VAL A 75 23.59 7.55 -6.33
C VAL A 75 25.06 7.79 -6.67
N LYS A 76 25.86 8.27 -5.71
CA LYS A 76 27.21 8.84 -5.90
C LYS A 76 27.25 10.10 -6.78
N GLY A 77 26.22 10.95 -6.71
CA GLY A 77 26.19 12.25 -7.39
C GLY A 77 26.09 12.19 -8.93
N GLU A 78 26.91 12.99 -9.62
CA GLU A 78 26.76 13.32 -11.07
C GLU A 78 26.82 12.11 -12.04
N LYS A 79 27.24 10.94 -11.57
CA LYS A 79 27.51 9.75 -12.39
C LYS A 79 26.27 8.92 -12.77
N LYS A 80 25.08 9.33 -12.33
CA LYS A 80 23.78 8.73 -12.69
C LYS A 80 23.69 7.22 -12.38
N ASP A 81 24.35 6.73 -11.32
CA ASP A 81 24.18 5.34 -10.90
C ASP A 81 22.73 5.10 -10.47
N VAL A 82 22.27 3.86 -10.61
CA VAL A 82 20.88 3.49 -10.31
C VAL A 82 20.87 2.40 -9.25
N LEU A 83 20.26 2.70 -8.10
CA LEU A 83 19.98 1.73 -7.05
C LEU A 83 18.50 1.38 -7.07
N THR A 84 18.17 0.11 -7.24
CA THR A 84 16.80 -0.40 -7.11
C THR A 84 16.72 -1.32 -5.90
N ILE A 85 15.90 -0.92 -4.93
CA ILE A 85 15.65 -1.67 -3.70
C ILE A 85 14.33 -2.40 -3.85
N MET A 86 14.29 -3.69 -3.50
CA MET A 86 13.10 -4.52 -3.65
C MET A 86 12.76 -5.29 -2.37
N THR A 87 11.46 -5.51 -2.16
CA THR A 87 10.92 -6.46 -1.19
C THR A 87 9.80 -7.26 -1.86
N LYS A 88 9.69 -8.56 -1.56
CA LYS A 88 8.69 -9.46 -2.14
C LYS A 88 7.28 -9.27 -1.58
N THR A 89 7.16 -8.55 -0.49
CA THR A 89 5.88 -8.32 0.18
C THR A 89 5.91 -6.97 0.89
N PHE A 90 4.88 -6.17 0.65
CA PHE A 90 4.70 -4.87 1.24
C PHE A 90 4.01 -5.01 2.60
N LYS A 91 4.83 -5.21 3.64
CA LYS A 91 4.43 -5.24 5.05
C LYS A 91 5.59 -4.79 5.93
N GLN A 92 5.31 -4.42 7.17
CA GLN A 92 6.36 -4.11 8.14
C GLN A 92 7.19 -5.36 8.46
N GLY A 93 8.51 -5.18 8.63
CA GLY A 93 9.43 -6.27 8.97
C GLY A 93 10.78 -6.18 8.27
N ASN A 94 11.58 -7.24 8.47
CA ASN A 94 12.93 -7.37 7.92
C ASN A 94 12.95 -8.34 6.73
N PHE A 95 13.50 -7.89 5.62
CA PHE A 95 13.52 -8.59 4.34
C PHE A 95 14.96 -8.88 3.93
N PRO A 96 15.42 -10.13 4.00
CA PRO A 96 16.79 -10.47 3.63
C PRO A 96 16.96 -10.36 2.11
N THR A 97 18.05 -9.72 1.67
CA THR A 97 18.23 -9.29 0.27
C THR A 97 18.65 -10.40 -0.68
N ASN A 98 18.97 -11.59 -0.17
CA ASN A 98 19.17 -12.78 -0.99
C ASN A 98 17.85 -13.37 -1.49
N ALA A 99 16.75 -13.19 -0.75
CA ALA A 99 15.40 -13.53 -1.19
C ALA A 99 14.71 -12.37 -1.91
N ASN A 100 15.13 -11.13 -1.62
CA ASN A 100 14.58 -9.88 -2.12
C ASN A 100 15.65 -9.13 -2.93
N ARG A 101 15.85 -9.57 -4.18
CA ARG A 101 16.96 -9.12 -5.02
C ARG A 101 16.90 -7.61 -5.25
N SER A 102 17.86 -6.88 -4.69
CA SER A 102 18.10 -5.47 -4.98
C SER A 102 19.31 -5.35 -5.90
N THR A 103 19.38 -4.27 -6.67
CA THR A 103 20.35 -4.14 -7.78
C THR A 103 20.97 -2.76 -7.80
N TYR A 104 22.22 -2.68 -8.25
CA TYR A 104 22.94 -1.42 -8.45
C TYR A 104 23.56 -1.42 -9.84
N LEU A 105 23.35 -0.36 -10.60
CA LEU A 105 23.98 -0.12 -11.90
C LEU A 105 24.94 1.06 -11.77
N ASP A 106 26.23 0.78 -11.88
CA ASP A 106 27.27 1.79 -12.10
C ASP A 106 27.28 2.13 -13.60
N ARG A 107 26.77 3.30 -13.95
CA ARG A 107 26.62 3.68 -15.36
C ARG A 107 27.93 4.10 -16.00
N GLU A 108 28.84 4.67 -15.22
CA GLU A 108 30.14 5.13 -15.72
C GLU A 108 30.99 3.94 -16.18
N ASN A 109 31.00 2.87 -15.38
CA ASN A 109 31.80 1.68 -15.64
C ASN A 109 31.02 0.57 -16.35
N ASN A 110 29.72 0.78 -16.62
CA ASN A 110 28.81 -0.22 -17.15
C ASN A 110 28.84 -1.53 -16.34
N GLN A 111 28.85 -1.41 -15.01
CA GLN A 111 28.94 -2.53 -14.09
C GLN A 111 27.62 -2.74 -13.37
N TYR A 112 27.21 -3.99 -13.29
CA TYR A 112 25.96 -4.38 -12.66
C TYR A 112 26.21 -5.22 -11.42
N PHE A 113 25.50 -4.89 -10.35
CA PHE A 113 25.62 -5.56 -9.06
C PHE A 113 24.24 -6.00 -8.57
N SER A 114 24.25 -7.05 -7.77
CA SER A 114 23.07 -7.70 -7.21
C SER A 114 23.34 -8.09 -5.77
N THR A 115 22.31 -8.07 -4.94
CA THR A 115 22.37 -8.64 -3.60
C THR A 115 22.34 -10.18 -3.61
N ILE A 116 22.11 -10.82 -4.74
CA ILE A 116 22.21 -12.29 -4.85
C ILE A 116 23.64 -12.69 -5.22
N ASP A 117 24.27 -13.49 -4.36
CA ASP A 117 25.48 -14.24 -4.67
C ASP A 117 25.09 -15.50 -5.46
N ILE A 118 25.43 -15.56 -6.76
CA ILE A 118 25.07 -16.69 -7.62
C ILE A 118 25.78 -17.98 -7.16
N ASP A 119 27.00 -17.87 -6.62
CA ASP A 119 27.77 -19.02 -6.16
C ASP A 119 27.29 -19.48 -4.77
N ARG A 120 26.63 -18.60 -4.01
CA ARG A 120 26.08 -18.86 -2.68
C ARG A 120 24.69 -18.25 -2.49
N PRO A 121 23.64 -18.77 -3.16
CA PRO A 121 22.32 -18.13 -3.20
C PRO A 121 21.61 -18.05 -1.84
N THR A 122 22.00 -18.88 -0.87
CA THR A 122 21.47 -18.85 0.50
C THR A 122 22.18 -17.84 1.40
N TYR A 123 23.30 -17.27 0.97
CA TYR A 123 24.07 -16.31 1.75
C TYR A 123 23.32 -14.98 1.84
N ILE A 124 23.01 -14.54 3.06
CA ILE A 124 22.35 -13.26 3.30
C ILE A 124 23.38 -12.15 3.12
N THR A 125 23.16 -11.34 2.09
CA THR A 125 24.03 -10.21 1.74
C THR A 125 23.60 -8.91 2.39
N GLY A 126 22.47 -8.89 3.09
CA GLY A 126 21.92 -7.70 3.71
C GLY A 126 20.43 -7.80 4.01
N PHE A 127 19.87 -6.68 4.44
CA PHE A 127 18.46 -6.53 4.77
C PHE A 127 17.90 -5.21 4.26
N VAL A 128 16.62 -5.25 3.90
CA VAL A 128 15.75 -4.09 3.80
C VAL A 128 14.74 -4.20 4.93
N THR A 129 14.58 -3.16 5.71
CA THR A 129 13.63 -3.10 6.83
C THR A 129 12.55 -2.09 6.49
N ILE A 130 11.29 -2.52 6.56
CA ILE A 130 10.14 -1.62 6.56
C ILE A 130 9.71 -1.45 8.01
N ASP A 131 10.01 -0.28 8.58
CA ASP A 131 9.71 0.03 9.98
C ASP A 131 8.24 0.42 10.15
N PHE A 132 7.71 1.23 9.22
CA PHE A 132 6.36 1.75 9.33
C PHE A 132 5.72 1.97 7.95
N ILE A 133 4.41 1.70 7.87
CA ILE A 133 3.58 1.97 6.69
C ILE A 133 2.38 2.77 7.19
N ASN A 134 2.28 4.03 6.80
CA ASN A 134 1.07 4.82 7.00
C ASN A 134 0.17 4.63 5.79
N ARG A 135 -0.90 3.84 5.95
CA ARG A 135 -1.84 3.54 4.86
C ARG A 135 -2.75 4.72 4.54
N SER A 136 -3.20 5.45 5.55
CA SER A 136 -4.00 6.68 5.38
C SER A 136 -3.25 7.73 4.57
N ALA A 137 -1.97 7.95 4.86
CA ALA A 137 -1.14 8.94 4.17
C ALA A 137 -0.34 8.38 2.98
N ARG A 138 -0.43 7.08 2.72
CA ARG A 138 0.27 6.37 1.65
C ARG A 138 1.78 6.59 1.62
N VAL A 139 2.41 6.51 2.79
CA VAL A 139 3.87 6.60 2.91
C VAL A 139 4.48 5.40 3.62
N VAL A 140 5.74 5.13 3.31
CA VAL A 140 6.55 4.08 3.93
C VAL A 140 7.87 4.64 4.46
N SER A 141 8.28 4.13 5.61
CA SER A 141 9.55 4.47 6.25
C SER A 141 10.31 3.19 6.64
N GLY A 142 11.63 3.26 6.64
CA GLY A 142 12.48 2.10 6.87
C GLY A 142 13.97 2.37 6.67
N SER A 143 14.73 1.28 6.56
CA SER A 143 16.17 1.31 6.35
C SER A 143 16.64 0.16 5.49
N PHE A 144 17.89 0.23 5.02
CA PHE A 144 18.52 -0.87 4.29
C PHE A 144 20.02 -0.91 4.60
N ASP A 145 20.56 -2.12 4.61
CA ASP A 145 21.99 -2.38 4.73
C ASP A 145 22.32 -3.59 3.86
N MET A 146 22.92 -3.35 2.69
CA MET A 146 23.05 -4.33 1.62
C MET A 146 24.46 -4.38 1.05
N ARG A 147 24.98 -5.61 0.93
CA ARG A 147 26.21 -5.88 0.20
C ARG A 147 25.89 -6.16 -1.26
N MET A 148 26.44 -5.32 -2.14
CA MET A 148 26.32 -5.45 -3.58
C MET A 148 27.43 -6.36 -4.11
N ILE A 149 27.05 -7.40 -4.85
CA ILE A 149 27.96 -8.39 -5.43
C ILE A 149 27.98 -8.19 -6.95
N PRO A 150 29.16 -8.16 -7.59
CA PRO A 150 29.25 -8.00 -9.03
C PRO A 150 28.55 -9.15 -9.76
N VAL A 151 27.81 -8.83 -10.81
CA VAL A 151 27.14 -9.80 -11.65
C VAL A 151 27.96 -10.01 -12.91
N LYS A 152 28.09 -11.27 -13.33
CA LYS A 152 28.75 -11.63 -14.60
C LYS A 152 27.98 -10.98 -15.76
N PRO A 153 28.65 -10.32 -16.73
CA PRO A 153 28.01 -9.89 -17.97
C PRO A 153 27.38 -11.08 -18.71
N GLU A 154 26.35 -10.86 -19.53
CA GLU A 154 25.75 -11.94 -20.32
C GLU A 154 26.69 -12.41 -21.45
N GLY A 155 26.95 -13.72 -21.55
CA GLY A 155 27.80 -14.34 -22.59
C GLY A 155 28.56 -15.58 -22.07
N GLU A 156 28.89 -16.53 -22.95
CA GLU A 156 29.39 -17.86 -22.57
C GLU A 156 30.77 -17.87 -21.86
N ASP A 157 31.57 -16.80 -22.00
CA ASP A 157 32.92 -16.68 -21.40
C ASP A 157 33.09 -15.43 -20.52
N ALA A 158 32.01 -14.73 -20.18
CA ALA A 158 32.09 -13.48 -19.42
C ALA A 158 32.40 -13.76 -17.94
N THR A 159 33.62 -13.43 -17.53
CA THR A 159 34.01 -13.41 -16.11
C THR A 159 33.88 -11.99 -15.57
N VAL A 160 33.48 -11.86 -14.30
CA VAL A 160 33.57 -10.57 -13.60
C VAL A 160 35.05 -10.19 -13.55
N ASP A 161 35.39 -8.97 -13.94
CA ASP A 161 36.73 -8.44 -13.76
C ASP A 161 37.14 -8.58 -12.27
N PRO A 162 38.22 -9.33 -11.94
CA PRO A 162 38.61 -9.61 -10.57
C PRO A 162 39.00 -8.36 -9.76
N SER A 163 39.21 -7.22 -10.42
CA SER A 163 39.42 -5.93 -9.75
C SER A 163 38.14 -5.32 -9.18
N ILE A 164 36.96 -5.72 -9.69
CA ILE A 164 35.66 -5.25 -9.22
C ILE A 164 35.31 -5.96 -7.93
N ARG A 165 35.23 -5.20 -6.84
CA ARG A 165 34.94 -5.72 -5.50
C ARG A 165 33.48 -5.50 -5.13
N SER A 166 32.96 -6.38 -4.28
CA SER A 166 31.71 -6.11 -3.57
C SER A 166 31.87 -4.87 -2.69
N PHE A 167 30.79 -4.11 -2.52
CA PHE A 167 30.74 -2.94 -1.66
C PHE A 167 29.44 -2.89 -0.87
N GLN A 168 29.40 -2.04 0.15
CA GLN A 168 28.22 -1.86 1.00
C GLN A 168 27.42 -0.63 0.55
N VAL A 169 26.10 -0.77 0.52
CA VAL A 169 25.12 0.31 0.38
C VAL A 169 24.21 0.26 1.60
N LYS A 170 24.18 1.34 2.37
CA LYS A 170 23.32 1.46 3.55
C LYS A 170 22.55 2.77 3.52
N GLY A 171 21.41 2.82 4.18
CA GLY A 171 20.60 4.03 4.17
C GLY A 171 19.31 3.93 4.96
N THR A 172 18.61 5.05 5.01
CA THR A 172 17.29 5.18 5.62
C THR A 172 16.36 5.90 4.65
N PHE A 173 15.07 5.60 4.74
CA PHE A 173 14.04 6.28 4.00
C PHE A 173 12.89 6.62 4.94
N GLU A 174 12.40 7.84 4.87
CA GLU A 174 11.33 8.35 5.71
C GLU A 174 10.27 9.00 4.83
N ASN A 175 9.01 8.67 5.11
CA ASN A 175 7.85 9.27 4.46
C ASN A 175 7.88 9.15 2.92
N VAL A 176 8.48 8.08 2.40
CA VAL A 176 8.51 7.84 0.95
C VAL A 176 7.08 7.52 0.49
N PRO A 177 6.49 8.31 -0.41
CA PRO A 177 5.17 8.00 -0.95
C PRO A 177 5.21 6.68 -1.70
N TYR A 178 4.12 5.92 -1.63
CA TYR A 178 3.98 4.71 -2.42
C TYR A 178 2.72 4.73 -3.29
N GLU A 179 2.86 4.17 -4.49
CA GLU A 179 1.78 4.04 -5.45
C GLU A 179 1.79 2.66 -6.11
N ARG A 180 0.72 2.36 -6.83
CA ARG A 180 0.62 1.12 -7.59
C ARG A 180 1.45 1.23 -8.86
N GLU A 181 2.06 0.12 -9.24
CA GLU A 181 2.78 0.02 -10.52
C GLU A 181 1.78 -0.02 -11.69
N GLU A 182 0.67 -0.73 -11.51
CA GLU A 182 -0.41 -0.85 -12.47
C GLU A 182 -1.16 0.47 -12.65
N SER A 183 -1.51 0.77 -13.90
CA SER A 183 -2.25 1.97 -14.26
C SER A 183 -3.70 1.95 -13.76
N GLU A 184 -4.25 0.75 -13.55
CA GLU A 184 -5.60 0.51 -13.08
C GLU A 184 -5.59 -0.46 -11.89
N TYR A 185 -6.27 -0.11 -10.80
CA TYR A 185 -6.30 -0.89 -9.57
C TYR A 185 -7.51 -0.54 -8.70
N VAL A 186 -7.87 -1.49 -7.84
CA VAL A 186 -8.75 -1.34 -6.69
C VAL A 186 -8.11 -2.14 -5.56
N ASP A 187 -7.58 -1.45 -4.56
CA ASP A 187 -6.96 -2.07 -3.39
C ASP A 187 -7.70 -1.67 -2.13
N ALA A 188 -7.70 -2.55 -1.14
CA ALA A 188 -8.24 -2.25 0.19
C ALA A 188 -7.63 -3.18 1.25
N GLN A 189 -7.92 -2.91 2.51
CA GLN A 189 -7.77 -3.87 3.60
C GLN A 189 -9.15 -4.34 4.06
N ILE A 190 -9.42 -5.64 4.00
CA ILE A 190 -10.71 -6.25 4.37
C ILE A 190 -10.47 -7.16 5.58
N ASP A 191 -11.04 -6.82 6.73
CA ASP A 191 -10.84 -7.53 8.01
C ASP A 191 -9.35 -7.78 8.34
N GLY A 192 -8.50 -6.81 8.03
CA GLY A 192 -7.06 -6.88 8.26
C GLY A 192 -6.24 -7.54 7.14
N ALA A 193 -6.88 -8.26 6.21
CA ALA A 193 -6.22 -8.86 5.05
C ALA A 193 -6.14 -7.88 3.86
N GLU A 194 -5.05 -7.93 3.10
CA GLU A 194 -4.89 -7.10 1.90
C GLU A 194 -5.73 -7.65 0.75
N PHE A 195 -6.60 -6.81 0.20
CA PHE A 195 -7.22 -7.02 -1.11
C PHE A 195 -6.40 -6.27 -2.16
N ARG A 196 -5.84 -7.03 -3.11
CA ARG A 196 -5.20 -6.48 -4.31
C ARG A 196 -5.76 -7.18 -5.52
N ASN A 197 -5.93 -6.42 -6.58
CA ASN A 197 -6.55 -6.90 -7.80
C ASN A 197 -5.54 -7.08 -8.93
N THR A 198 -5.85 -8.00 -9.85
CA THR A 198 -5.16 -8.11 -11.16
C THR A 198 -5.90 -7.39 -12.27
N ASN A 199 -7.22 -7.21 -12.10
CA ASN A 199 -8.08 -6.53 -13.04
C ASN A 199 -8.99 -5.56 -12.27
N ALA A 200 -9.02 -4.31 -12.72
CA ALA A 200 -9.96 -3.30 -12.26
C ALA A 200 -10.68 -2.71 -13.47
N THR A 201 -11.98 -2.53 -13.35
CA THR A 201 -12.80 -1.99 -14.43
C THR A 201 -13.64 -0.83 -13.94
N LEU A 202 -13.87 0.11 -14.85
CA LEU A 202 -14.89 1.15 -14.74
C LEU A 202 -15.97 0.87 -15.79
N GLU A 203 -17.16 0.55 -15.33
CA GLU A 203 -18.36 0.51 -16.14
C GLU A 203 -19.27 1.70 -15.80
N GLU A 204 -20.25 1.93 -16.66
CA GLU A 204 -21.26 2.95 -16.40
C GLU A 204 -22.63 2.55 -16.93
N ASN A 205 -23.67 2.92 -16.19
CA ASN A 205 -25.05 2.90 -16.68
C ASN A 205 -25.55 4.34 -16.86
N ASP A 206 -26.85 4.57 -17.04
CA ASP A 206 -27.36 5.93 -17.29
C ASP A 206 -27.05 6.91 -16.15
N THR A 207 -27.01 6.44 -14.90
CA THR A 207 -26.95 7.29 -13.70
C THR A 207 -25.71 7.09 -12.84
N ASN A 208 -25.07 5.92 -12.89
CA ASN A 208 -23.99 5.55 -11.98
C ASN A 208 -22.71 5.15 -12.71
N TYR A 209 -21.59 5.43 -12.06
CA TYR A 209 -20.34 4.72 -12.29
C TYR A 209 -20.31 3.44 -11.45
N ILE A 210 -19.69 2.42 -12.00
CA ILE A 210 -19.56 1.08 -11.41
C ILE A 210 -18.07 0.73 -11.41
N VAL A 211 -17.50 0.57 -10.22
CA VAL A 211 -16.10 0.18 -10.04
C VAL A 211 -16.05 -1.25 -9.54
N MET A 212 -15.25 -2.08 -10.21
CA MET A 212 -15.05 -3.47 -9.82
C MET A 212 -13.56 -3.81 -9.79
N GLY A 213 -13.14 -4.50 -8.73
CA GLY A 213 -11.84 -5.13 -8.61
C GLY A 213 -11.99 -6.64 -8.45
N VAL A 214 -11.22 -7.42 -9.20
CA VAL A 214 -11.15 -8.88 -9.07
C VAL A 214 -9.85 -9.26 -8.38
N GLY A 215 -9.97 -10.04 -7.30
CA GLY A 215 -8.88 -10.49 -6.45
C GLY A 215 -7.78 -11.18 -7.25
N ARG A 216 -6.53 -10.86 -6.90
CA ARG A 216 -5.35 -11.33 -7.63
C ARG A 216 -5.21 -12.85 -7.64
N ASP A 217 -5.35 -13.47 -6.47
CA ASP A 217 -5.11 -14.90 -6.28
C ASP A 217 -6.40 -15.74 -6.38
N ASN A 218 -7.57 -15.08 -6.39
CA ASN A 218 -8.87 -15.74 -6.48
C ASN A 218 -9.84 -14.87 -7.30
N VAL A 219 -10.25 -15.36 -8.46
CA VAL A 219 -11.18 -14.67 -9.37
C VAL A 219 -12.61 -14.57 -8.83
N ASP A 220 -12.97 -15.42 -7.88
CA ASP A 220 -14.27 -15.37 -7.20
C ASP A 220 -14.28 -14.29 -6.11
N GLN A 221 -13.10 -13.82 -5.68
CA GLN A 221 -12.98 -12.71 -4.75
C GLN A 221 -13.19 -11.40 -5.52
N VAL A 222 -14.27 -10.67 -5.23
CA VAL A 222 -14.65 -9.47 -6.00
C VAL A 222 -15.06 -8.36 -5.05
N LEU A 223 -14.49 -7.17 -5.22
CA LEU A 223 -14.93 -5.95 -4.57
C LEU A 223 -15.60 -5.05 -5.61
N HIS A 224 -16.81 -4.60 -5.33
CA HIS A 224 -17.61 -3.80 -6.23
C HIS A 224 -18.27 -2.65 -5.48
N PHE A 225 -18.30 -1.47 -6.09
CA PHE A 225 -19.07 -0.35 -5.59
C PHE A 225 -19.55 0.56 -6.72
N THR A 226 -20.70 1.20 -6.51
CA THR A 226 -21.31 2.15 -7.43
C THR A 226 -21.48 3.50 -6.77
N PHE A 227 -21.49 4.55 -7.57
CA PHE A 227 -21.84 5.89 -7.12
C PHE A 227 -22.40 6.73 -8.28
N PRO A 228 -23.22 7.75 -7.99
CA PRO A 228 -23.84 8.55 -9.04
C PRO A 228 -22.80 9.36 -9.83
N LYS A 229 -22.96 9.40 -11.15
CA LYS A 229 -22.00 10.05 -12.06
C LYS A 229 -21.85 11.55 -11.79
N GLU A 230 -22.95 12.20 -11.46
CA GLU A 230 -23.00 13.63 -11.16
C GLU A 230 -22.20 14.00 -9.91
N ARG A 231 -21.87 13.02 -9.06
CA ARG A 231 -21.05 13.17 -7.85
C ARG A 231 -19.58 12.82 -8.09
N ALA A 232 -19.22 12.41 -9.31
CA ALA A 232 -17.82 12.20 -9.70
C ALA A 232 -17.12 13.55 -9.94
N VAL A 233 -16.95 14.32 -8.87
CA VAL A 233 -16.32 15.65 -8.88
C VAL A 233 -15.13 15.66 -7.93
N VAL A 234 -14.01 16.22 -8.37
CA VAL A 234 -12.77 16.25 -7.56
C VAL A 234 -13.00 16.94 -6.20
N GLY A 235 -12.58 16.26 -5.13
CA GLY A 235 -12.73 16.69 -3.75
C GLY A 235 -14.10 16.42 -3.14
N GLU A 236 -15.01 15.77 -3.89
CA GLU A 236 -16.32 15.40 -3.38
C GLU A 236 -16.24 14.12 -2.55
N VAL A 237 -16.93 14.15 -1.40
CA VAL A 237 -17.09 13.01 -0.50
C VAL A 237 -18.54 12.51 -0.62
N ILE A 238 -18.70 11.33 -1.21
CA ILE A 238 -19.97 10.64 -1.45
C ILE A 238 -20.24 9.71 -0.27
N LYS A 239 -21.32 9.93 0.46
CA LYS A 239 -21.67 9.08 1.60
C LYS A 239 -22.38 7.81 1.14
N MET A 240 -22.10 6.69 1.82
CA MET A 240 -22.75 5.40 1.49
C MET A 240 -24.28 5.40 1.69
N SER A 241 -24.81 6.32 2.49
CA SER A 241 -26.26 6.50 2.68
C SER A 241 -26.97 7.12 1.47
N GLU A 242 -26.23 7.69 0.52
CA GLU A 242 -26.81 8.41 -0.62
C GLU A 242 -27.47 7.46 -1.62
N GLU A 243 -28.45 7.97 -2.37
CA GLU A 243 -29.09 7.24 -3.46
C GLU A 243 -28.07 6.93 -4.58
N GLY A 244 -28.21 5.78 -5.24
CA GLY A 244 -27.28 5.33 -6.30
C GLY A 244 -25.96 4.75 -5.81
N VAL A 245 -25.63 4.87 -4.52
CA VAL A 245 -24.48 4.18 -3.94
C VAL A 245 -24.82 2.74 -3.57
N ASP A 246 -24.04 1.77 -4.00
CA ASP A 246 -24.16 0.37 -3.57
C ASP A 246 -22.75 -0.22 -3.48
N ALA A 247 -22.57 -1.25 -2.67
CA ALA A 247 -21.31 -1.95 -2.58
C ALA A 247 -21.51 -3.40 -2.18
N TYR A 248 -20.68 -4.28 -2.73
CA TYR A 248 -20.60 -5.65 -2.27
C TYR A 248 -19.18 -6.18 -2.35
N TYR A 249 -18.93 -7.19 -1.54
CA TYR A 249 -17.71 -7.96 -1.54
C TYR A 249 -18.04 -9.45 -1.54
N PHE A 250 -17.47 -10.18 -2.48
CA PHE A 250 -17.39 -11.64 -2.42
C PHE A 250 -16.02 -12.03 -1.87
N SER A 251 -16.03 -12.77 -0.76
CA SER A 251 -14.79 -13.28 -0.16
C SER A 251 -14.22 -14.47 -0.93
N GLU A 252 -12.96 -14.81 -0.66
CA GLU A 252 -12.31 -15.99 -1.22
C GLU A 252 -13.02 -17.32 -0.87
N PHE A 253 -13.86 -17.30 0.17
CA PHE A 253 -14.65 -18.45 0.62
C PHE A 253 -16.07 -18.47 0.02
N GLY A 254 -16.39 -17.57 -0.92
CA GLY A 254 -17.70 -17.49 -1.56
C GLY A 254 -18.79 -16.83 -0.71
N ILE A 255 -18.44 -16.26 0.45
CA ILE A 255 -19.39 -15.51 1.29
C ILE A 255 -19.57 -14.11 0.70
N LYS A 256 -20.83 -13.72 0.50
CA LYS A 256 -21.23 -12.39 0.02
C LYS A 256 -21.51 -11.44 1.18
N TYR A 257 -20.95 -10.25 1.07
CA TYR A 257 -21.22 -9.12 1.95
C TYR A 257 -21.74 -7.95 1.13
N THR A 258 -22.75 -7.25 1.62
CA THR A 258 -23.39 -6.12 0.91
C THR A 258 -23.52 -4.91 1.81
N LEU A 259 -23.61 -3.73 1.19
CA LEU A 259 -24.01 -2.52 1.88
C LEU A 259 -25.48 -2.66 2.33
N ASP A 260 -25.72 -2.53 3.63
CA ASP A 260 -27.07 -2.53 4.20
C ASP A 260 -27.46 -1.09 4.58
N LYS A 261 -28.42 -0.52 3.84
CA LYS A 261 -28.93 0.84 4.06
C LYS A 261 -30.16 0.89 4.96
N GLU A 262 -30.81 -0.25 5.17
CA GLU A 262 -32.08 -0.33 5.89
C GLU A 262 -31.88 -0.62 7.38
N ASP A 263 -30.69 -1.08 7.77
CA ASP A 263 -30.34 -1.33 9.16
C ASP A 263 -30.28 -0.02 9.96
N LYS A 264 -31.35 0.26 10.70
CA LYS A 264 -31.49 1.42 11.59
C LYS A 264 -30.85 1.19 12.96
N GLU A 265 -30.48 -0.05 13.31
CA GLU A 265 -29.87 -0.34 14.61
C GLU A 265 -28.37 0.00 14.63
N ASP A 266 -27.73 0.05 13.45
CA ASP A 266 -26.32 0.41 13.31
C ASP A 266 -26.12 1.67 12.46
N GLU A 267 -26.50 2.85 12.99
CA GLU A 267 -26.00 4.14 12.47
C GLU A 267 -24.46 4.14 12.31
N ALA A 268 -23.76 3.28 13.05
CA ALA A 268 -22.33 3.01 12.97
C ALA A 268 -21.84 2.30 11.70
N MET A 269 -22.69 1.62 10.92
CA MET A 269 -22.31 1.01 9.63
C MET A 269 -22.09 2.07 8.55
N LEU A 270 -22.91 3.12 8.54
CA LEU A 270 -22.85 4.21 7.57
C LEU A 270 -21.97 5.38 8.06
N LYS A 271 -21.78 5.50 9.38
CA LYS A 271 -20.87 6.46 9.98
C LYS A 271 -19.43 6.08 9.62
N ASP A 272 -18.74 7.01 8.97
CA ASP A 272 -17.37 6.90 8.46
C ASP A 272 -17.21 6.13 7.14
N ALA A 273 -18.31 5.66 6.52
CA ALA A 273 -18.27 5.00 5.23
C ALA A 273 -18.49 5.99 4.07
N GLN A 274 -17.49 6.16 3.21
CA GLN A 274 -17.48 7.20 2.17
C GLN A 274 -16.61 6.82 0.96
N ILE A 275 -16.88 7.47 -0.17
CA ILE A 275 -16.02 7.48 -1.36
C ILE A 275 -15.57 8.93 -1.55
N GLU A 276 -14.27 9.17 -1.62
CA GLU A 276 -13.71 10.48 -1.97
C GLU A 276 -13.11 10.41 -3.38
N ILE A 277 -13.52 11.34 -4.25
CA ILE A 277 -13.01 11.44 -5.61
C ILE A 277 -11.80 12.38 -5.62
N GLU A 278 -10.64 11.85 -5.94
CA GLU A 278 -9.37 12.59 -5.95
C GLU A 278 -9.04 13.17 -7.32
N GLU A 279 -9.41 12.46 -8.39
CA GLU A 279 -9.06 12.83 -9.76
C GLU A 279 -10.15 12.36 -10.73
N VAL A 280 -10.48 13.22 -11.69
CA VAL A 280 -11.38 12.91 -12.80
C VAL A 280 -10.77 13.48 -14.07
N GLU A 281 -10.32 12.59 -14.95
CA GLU A 281 -9.80 12.97 -16.26
C GLU A 281 -10.75 12.48 -17.36
N LYS A 282 -11.13 13.39 -18.27
CA LYS A 282 -11.92 13.06 -19.45
C LYS A 282 -11.19 13.51 -20.69
N PHE A 283 -10.98 12.62 -21.64
CA PHE A 283 -10.28 12.92 -22.89
C PHE A 283 -10.78 12.04 -24.03
N ILE A 284 -10.58 12.50 -25.27
CA ILE A 284 -10.90 11.74 -26.47
C ILE A 284 -9.62 11.07 -26.96
N GLU A 285 -9.65 9.76 -27.08
CA GLU A 285 -8.56 8.96 -27.66
C GLU A 285 -8.96 8.49 -29.06
N LYS A 286 -8.01 8.51 -30.01
CA LYS A 286 -8.21 7.89 -31.33
C LYS A 286 -7.71 6.46 -31.31
N VAL A 287 -8.64 5.51 -31.31
CA VAL A 287 -8.36 4.07 -31.41
C VAL A 287 -8.82 3.61 -32.78
N ASP A 288 -7.87 3.13 -33.60
CA ASP A 288 -8.15 2.65 -34.97
C ASP A 288 -8.92 3.65 -35.84
N GLY A 289 -8.64 4.95 -35.67
CA GLY A 289 -9.30 6.04 -36.40
C GLY A 289 -10.69 6.43 -35.88
N THR A 290 -11.18 5.76 -34.83
CA THR A 290 -12.44 6.10 -34.15
C THR A 290 -12.14 6.90 -32.89
N GLU A 291 -12.87 8.00 -32.68
CA GLU A 291 -12.79 8.79 -31.46
C GLU A 291 -13.59 8.11 -30.35
N VAL A 292 -12.90 7.75 -29.26
CA VAL A 292 -13.47 7.09 -28.08
C VAL A 292 -13.28 8.01 -26.88
N GLU A 293 -14.37 8.32 -26.18
CA GLU A 293 -14.32 9.06 -24.92
C GLU A 293 -13.78 8.16 -23.81
N ARG A 294 -12.66 8.59 -23.21
CA ARG A 294 -12.03 7.98 -22.05
C ARG A 294 -12.39 8.78 -20.81
N THR A 295 -12.72 8.06 -19.74
CA THR A 295 -12.85 8.62 -18.40
C THR A 295 -11.91 7.85 -17.48
N VAL A 296 -11.06 8.56 -16.75
CA VAL A 296 -10.22 8.01 -15.69
C VAL A 296 -10.71 8.59 -14.37
N LEU A 297 -10.96 7.70 -13.40
CA LEU A 297 -11.35 8.07 -12.04
C LEU A 297 -10.30 7.56 -11.07
N LYS A 298 -9.91 8.41 -10.13
CA LYS A 298 -9.08 8.04 -8.99
C LYS A 298 -9.75 8.52 -7.72
N GLY A 299 -9.68 7.71 -6.68
CA GLY A 299 -10.23 8.06 -5.39
C GLY A 299 -9.84 7.11 -4.27
N SER A 300 -10.41 7.38 -3.11
CA SER A 300 -10.30 6.55 -1.92
C SER A 300 -11.68 6.21 -1.38
N PHE A 301 -11.76 5.14 -0.60
CA PHE A 301 -13.01 4.70 0.01
C PHE A 301 -12.77 3.94 1.31
N ASP A 302 -13.73 4.05 2.21
CA ASP A 302 -13.87 3.20 3.39
C ASP A 302 -15.33 2.76 3.48
N MET A 303 -15.57 1.50 3.84
CA MET A 303 -16.93 0.96 3.97
C MET A 303 -17.04 -0.17 4.98
N LYS A 304 -18.26 -0.42 5.43
CA LYS A 304 -18.63 -1.62 6.19
C LYS A 304 -19.70 -2.38 5.43
N LEU A 305 -19.53 -3.69 5.35
CA LEU A 305 -20.44 -4.57 4.59
C LEU A 305 -20.96 -5.67 5.52
N LYS A 306 -22.21 -6.07 5.33
CA LYS A 306 -22.91 -7.05 6.16
C LYS A 306 -23.08 -8.37 5.39
N GLY A 307 -22.87 -9.49 6.07
CA GLY A 307 -23.01 -10.82 5.46
C GLY A 307 -24.45 -11.11 5.06
N VAL A 308 -24.66 -11.56 3.83
CA VAL A 308 -26.01 -11.88 3.32
C VAL A 308 -26.57 -13.14 4.00
N ASP A 309 -25.74 -14.18 4.15
CA ASP A 309 -26.11 -15.44 4.80
C ASP A 309 -25.70 -15.49 6.29
N GLU A 310 -24.92 -14.50 6.74
CA GLU A 310 -24.43 -14.33 8.11
C GLU A 310 -24.80 -12.92 8.60
N GLU A 311 -26.10 -12.63 8.77
CA GLU A 311 -26.63 -11.27 9.03
C GLU A 311 -25.99 -10.53 10.20
N LYS A 312 -25.37 -11.23 11.16
CA LYS A 312 -24.68 -10.60 12.31
C LYS A 312 -23.21 -10.26 12.03
N ARG A 313 -22.65 -10.74 10.91
CA ARG A 313 -21.26 -10.53 10.57
C ARG A 313 -21.12 -9.25 9.75
N ILE A 314 -20.34 -8.33 10.28
CA ILE A 314 -19.95 -7.10 9.63
C ILE A 314 -18.45 -7.17 9.36
N ILE A 315 -18.07 -6.88 8.13
CA ILE A 315 -16.68 -6.74 7.73
C ILE A 315 -16.36 -5.26 7.52
N GLN A 316 -15.11 -4.90 7.77
CA GLN A 316 -14.63 -3.54 7.51
C GLN A 316 -13.65 -3.54 6.35
N VAL A 317 -13.92 -2.67 5.39
CA VAL A 317 -13.08 -2.37 4.24
C VAL A 317 -12.44 -1.00 4.49
N LYS A 318 -11.13 -0.99 4.74
CA LYS A 318 -10.35 0.21 5.07
C LYS A 318 -9.28 0.52 4.03
N TYR A 319 -8.82 1.77 4.03
CA TYR A 319 -7.70 2.24 3.21
C TYR A 319 -7.92 1.92 1.72
N GLY A 320 -9.19 1.93 1.31
CA GLY A 320 -9.58 1.64 -0.06
C GLY A 320 -9.03 2.71 -0.97
N THR A 321 -8.40 2.31 -2.07
CA THR A 321 -7.97 3.23 -3.11
C THR A 321 -8.23 2.62 -4.47
N PHE A 322 -8.55 3.46 -5.44
CA PHE A 322 -8.77 3.02 -6.80
C PHE A 322 -8.22 4.01 -7.81
N LYS A 323 -7.81 3.47 -8.95
CA LYS A 323 -7.64 4.20 -10.20
C LYS A 323 -8.18 3.31 -11.30
N VAL A 324 -9.19 3.76 -12.02
CA VAL A 324 -9.87 2.96 -13.05
C VAL A 324 -10.16 3.79 -14.28
N SER A 325 -10.15 3.17 -15.45
CA SER A 325 -10.50 3.85 -16.69
C SER A 325 -11.60 3.12 -17.45
N LYS A 326 -12.42 3.92 -18.14
CA LYS A 326 -13.42 3.41 -19.06
C LYS A 326 -12.75 3.03 -20.38
N LYS A 327 -12.82 1.74 -20.70
CA LYS A 327 -12.30 1.15 -21.95
C LYS A 327 -13.29 1.23 -23.11
#